data_AF-A0A918XWH5-F1
#
_entry.id   AF-A0A918XWH5-F1
#
_cell.length_a   1.000
_cell.length_b   1.000
_cell.length_c   1.000
_cell.angle_alpha   90.00
_cell.angle_beta   90.00
_cell.angle_gamma   90.00
#
_symmetry.space_group_name_H-M   'P 1'
#
loop_
_entity.id
_entity.type
_entity.pdbx_description
1 polymer ?
#
loop_
_entity_poly.entity_id
_entity_poly.type
_entity_poly.pdbx_seq_one_letter_code
_entity_poly.pdbx_strand_id
1 'polypeptide(L)'
;MKRMLSLGAAVFLGGTTAACAGALDKSVATSPPAAPYQQVSKLVPLPDFIPGLGQLFVDPATLPAGPFLAYDRDRKLVSTIYMIPVADLAPDKRFDNLKAAGGPVDHVDVYYNAGHPGVAVPHAHVVLWHVPESGEARVAK
;
A
#
# COMPACT_ATOMS: atom_id res chain seq x y z
N MET A 1 11.59 21.43 -67.51
CA MET A 1 11.42 20.25 -66.64
C MET A 1 12.67 20.05 -65.80
N LYS A 2 12.64 20.33 -64.50
CA LYS A 2 13.57 19.78 -63.50
C LYS A 2 12.89 19.91 -62.13
N ARG A 3 12.43 18.76 -61.62
CA ARG A 3 11.93 18.57 -60.26
C ARG A 3 13.16 18.55 -59.34
N MET A 4 13.16 19.32 -58.25
CA MET A 4 14.09 19.12 -57.15
C MET A 4 13.30 18.89 -55.85
N LEU A 5 13.74 17.84 -55.18
CA LEU A 5 13.18 17.18 -54.01
C LEU A 5 13.25 18.05 -52.75
N SER A 6 12.13 18.05 -52.03
CA SER A 6 11.92 17.86 -50.59
C SER A 6 13.09 18.00 -49.59
N LEU A 7 12.87 18.80 -48.55
CA LEU A 7 13.32 18.46 -47.19
C LEU A 7 12.27 18.94 -46.18
N GLY A 8 11.39 18.02 -45.76
CA GLY A 8 10.41 18.26 -44.69
C GLY A 8 11.04 17.89 -43.35
N ALA A 9 11.22 18.87 -42.47
CA ALA A 9 11.62 18.64 -41.09
C ALA A 9 10.40 18.16 -40.28
N ALA A 10 10.37 16.87 -39.94
CA ALA A 10 9.38 16.33 -39.02
C ALA A 10 9.84 16.60 -37.58
N VAL A 11 9.20 17.58 -36.92
CA VAL A 11 9.34 17.80 -35.48
C VAL A 11 8.52 16.74 -34.76
N PHE A 12 9.19 15.74 -34.18
CA PHE A 12 8.56 14.81 -33.24
C PHE A 12 8.35 15.53 -31.90
N LEU A 13 7.12 15.98 -31.62
CA LEU A 13 6.70 16.29 -30.26
C LEU A 13 6.54 14.98 -29.50
N GLY A 14 7.58 14.58 -28.77
CA GLY A 14 7.51 13.53 -27.76
C GLY A 14 6.66 14.00 -26.57
N GLY A 15 5.35 13.78 -26.64
CA GLY A 15 4.47 13.95 -25.50
C GLY A 15 4.79 12.90 -24.44
N THR A 16 5.45 13.31 -23.36
CA THR A 16 5.58 12.50 -22.14
C THR A 16 4.18 12.28 -21.57
N THR A 17 3.61 11.09 -21.77
CA THR A 17 2.44 10.65 -21.00
C THR A 17 2.90 10.45 -19.57
N ALA A 18 2.74 11.48 -18.73
CA ALA A 18 2.75 11.31 -17.29
C ALA A 18 1.62 10.34 -16.97
N ALA A 19 1.96 9.07 -16.75
CA ALA A 19 1.02 8.07 -16.30
C ALA A 19 0.41 8.60 -15.01
N CYS A 20 -0.91 8.85 -15.01
CA CYS A 20 -1.64 9.24 -13.83
C CYS A 20 -1.52 8.09 -12.81
N ALA A 21 -0.55 8.16 -11.91
CA ALA A 21 -0.63 7.43 -10.65
C ALA A 21 -1.92 7.94 -9.98
N GLY A 22 -2.94 7.07 -9.92
CA GLY A 22 -4.24 7.44 -9.36
C GLY A 22 -4.05 8.02 -7.97
N ALA A 23 -4.73 9.12 -7.65
CA ALA A 23 -4.70 9.69 -6.32
C ALA A 23 -5.16 8.65 -5.27
N LEU A 24 -4.73 8.80 -4.03
CA LEU A 24 -5.26 7.99 -2.91
C LEU A 24 -6.78 8.12 -2.92
N ASP A 25 -7.48 7.02 -2.66
CA ASP A 25 -8.90 7.13 -2.37
C ASP A 25 -9.05 8.05 -1.15
N LYS A 26 -9.74 9.18 -1.34
CA LYS A 26 -9.98 10.16 -0.28
C LYS A 26 -10.69 9.53 0.92
N SER A 27 -11.42 8.42 0.71
CA SER A 27 -12.10 7.68 1.76
C SER A 27 -11.15 7.04 2.78
N VAL A 28 -9.88 6.79 2.41
CA VAL A 28 -8.87 6.16 3.27
C VAL A 28 -7.71 7.09 3.62
N ALA A 29 -7.70 8.33 3.14
CA ALA A 29 -6.58 9.25 3.34
C ALA A 29 -6.34 9.63 4.81
N THR A 30 -7.38 9.59 5.65
CA THR A 30 -7.31 9.95 7.07
C THR A 30 -8.07 8.98 7.96
N SER A 31 -7.60 8.78 9.21
CA SER A 31 -8.29 7.92 10.19
C SER A 31 -9.35 8.67 11.03
N PRO A 32 -10.43 7.98 11.46
CA PRO A 32 -10.79 6.62 11.05
C PRO A 32 -11.31 6.59 9.60
N PRO A 33 -10.94 5.58 8.79
CA PRO A 33 -11.57 5.33 7.51
C PRO A 33 -13.05 4.98 7.69
N ALA A 34 -13.86 5.22 6.65
CA ALA A 34 -15.27 4.84 6.65
C ALA A 34 -15.46 3.31 6.70
N ALA A 35 -16.68 2.85 6.99
CA ALA A 35 -17.01 1.43 6.89
C ALA A 35 -16.64 0.87 5.49
N PRO A 36 -16.18 -0.40 5.39
CA PRO A 36 -16.24 -1.46 6.39
C PRO A 36 -15.04 -1.57 7.33
N TYR A 37 -14.08 -0.64 7.28
CA TYR A 37 -12.85 -0.74 8.04
C TYR A 37 -13.07 -0.68 9.57
N GLN A 38 -12.37 -1.55 10.29
CA GLN A 38 -12.37 -1.64 11.74
C GLN A 38 -10.94 -1.51 12.28
N GLN A 39 -10.80 -0.87 13.44
CA GLN A 39 -9.50 -0.72 14.10
C GLN A 39 -9.03 -2.08 14.62
N VAL A 40 -7.79 -2.48 14.29
CA VAL A 40 -7.27 -3.81 14.61
C VAL A 40 -7.21 -4.08 16.11
N SER A 41 -6.87 -3.08 16.93
CA SER A 41 -6.85 -3.21 18.39
C SER A 41 -8.21 -3.51 19.03
N LYS A 42 -9.32 -3.34 18.29
CA LYS A 42 -10.67 -3.74 18.73
C LYS A 42 -11.01 -5.19 18.34
N LEU A 43 -10.25 -5.77 17.41
CA LEU A 43 -10.43 -7.15 16.93
C LEU A 43 -9.55 -8.13 17.70
N VAL A 44 -8.34 -7.71 18.08
CA VAL A 44 -7.30 -8.52 18.71
C VAL A 44 -6.60 -7.72 19.80
N PRO A 45 -6.06 -8.35 20.87
CA PRO A 45 -5.45 -7.66 22.00
C PRO A 45 -4.07 -7.08 21.64
N LEU A 46 -4.07 -6.00 20.87
CA LEU A 46 -2.91 -5.23 20.45
C LEU A 46 -3.07 -3.76 20.88
N PRO A 47 -1.98 -3.01 21.06
CA PRO A 47 -2.08 -1.58 21.33
C PRO A 47 -2.73 -0.84 20.15
N ASP A 48 -3.36 0.30 20.44
CA ASP A 48 -3.99 1.14 19.41
C ASP A 48 -3.00 1.65 18.36
N PHE A 49 -1.73 1.80 18.73
CA PHE A 49 -0.65 2.20 17.85
C PHE A 49 0.54 1.27 18.04
N ILE A 50 1.04 0.72 16.94
CA ILE A 50 2.15 -0.23 16.94
C ILE A 50 3.39 0.48 16.39
N PRO A 51 4.46 0.66 17.19
CA PRO A 51 5.72 1.20 16.69
C PRO A 51 6.20 0.47 15.43
N GLY A 52 6.47 1.23 14.37
CA GLY A 52 6.84 0.74 13.04
C GLY A 52 5.67 0.51 12.08
N LEU A 53 4.42 0.38 12.57
CA LEU A 53 3.24 0.16 11.73
C LEU A 53 2.17 1.25 11.86
N GLY A 54 2.11 1.96 12.98
CA GLY A 54 1.10 2.98 13.25
C GLY A 54 -0.21 2.45 13.82
N GLN A 55 -1.27 3.23 13.68
CA GLN A 55 -2.64 2.81 14.01
C GLN A 55 -3.21 2.04 12.81
N LEU A 56 -3.59 0.78 13.04
CA LEU A 56 -4.04 -0.12 11.98
C LEU A 56 -5.57 -0.23 11.90
N PHE A 57 -6.08 -0.18 10.67
CA PHE A 57 -7.46 -0.52 10.32
C PHE A 57 -7.50 -1.58 9.22
N VAL A 58 -8.52 -2.42 9.20
CA VAL A 58 -8.70 -3.45 8.17
C VAL A 58 -10.19 -3.69 7.94
N ASP A 59 -10.56 -4.02 6.70
CA ASP A 59 -11.87 -4.64 6.44
C ASP A 59 -11.80 -6.10 6.92
N PRO A 60 -12.56 -6.53 7.93
CA PRO A 60 -12.49 -7.90 8.42
C PRO A 60 -12.76 -8.96 7.34
N ALA A 61 -13.48 -8.62 6.27
CA ALA A 61 -13.74 -9.52 5.14
C ALA A 61 -12.50 -9.82 4.29
N THR A 62 -11.39 -9.07 4.46
CA THR A 62 -10.14 -9.26 3.71
C THR A 62 -9.05 -9.96 4.53
N LEU A 63 -9.34 -10.33 5.77
CA LEU A 63 -8.43 -11.09 6.61
C LEU A 63 -8.21 -12.52 6.07
N PRO A 64 -7.01 -13.10 6.27
CA PRO A 64 -5.87 -12.55 7.01
C PRO A 64 -4.98 -11.60 6.19
N ALA A 65 -5.15 -11.52 4.87
CA ALA A 65 -4.20 -10.84 3.98
C ALA A 65 -4.25 -9.31 4.05
N GLY A 66 -5.44 -8.70 4.11
CA GLY A 66 -5.63 -7.26 4.11
C GLY A 66 -6.04 -6.66 2.75
N PRO A 67 -5.71 -5.38 2.47
CA PRO A 67 -4.66 -4.60 3.11
C PRO A 67 -5.10 -4.04 4.46
N PHE A 68 -4.13 -3.92 5.36
CA PHE A 68 -4.21 -3.10 6.55
C PHE A 68 -3.85 -1.66 6.20
N LEU A 69 -4.64 -0.70 6.65
CA LEU A 69 -4.39 0.73 6.50
C LEU A 69 -3.63 1.22 7.74
N ALA A 70 -2.44 1.78 7.53
CA ALA A 70 -1.56 2.26 8.58
C ALA A 70 -1.55 3.79 8.63
N TYR A 71 -1.93 4.35 9.79
CA TYR A 71 -1.98 5.78 10.03
C TYR A 71 -0.97 6.21 11.08
N ASP A 72 -0.40 7.41 10.92
CA ASP A 72 0.39 8.04 11.97
C ASP A 72 -0.48 8.66 13.09
N ARG A 73 0.19 9.29 14.05
CA ARG A 73 -0.44 10.02 15.15
C ARG A 73 -1.26 11.23 14.68
N ASP A 74 -0.93 11.79 13.52
CA ASP A 74 -1.67 12.88 12.88
C ASP A 74 -2.88 12.37 12.06
N ARG A 75 -3.19 11.07 12.16
CA ARG A 75 -4.31 10.40 11.47
C ARG A 75 -4.18 10.42 9.95
N LYS A 76 -2.97 10.55 9.41
CA LYS A 76 -2.71 10.53 7.96
C LYS A 76 -2.22 9.16 7.54
N LEU A 77 -2.70 8.67 6.41
CA LEU A 77 -2.23 7.40 5.86
C LEU A 77 -0.72 7.47 5.59
N VAL A 78 0.01 6.44 6.02
CA VAL A 78 1.46 6.31 5.85
C VAL A 78 1.79 5.12 4.96
N SER A 79 1.16 3.98 5.18
CA SER A 79 1.36 2.78 4.37
C SER A 79 0.10 1.93 4.29
N THR A 80 0.11 1.01 3.33
CA THR A 80 -0.80 -0.15 3.32
C THR A 80 0.01 -1.43 3.39
N ILE A 81 -0.47 -2.40 4.17
CA ILE A 81 0.31 -3.60 4.50
C ILE A 81 -0.50 -4.83 4.15
N TYR A 82 0.07 -5.75 3.38
CA TYR A 82 -0.46 -7.11 3.28
C TYR A 82 0.30 -8.04 4.21
N MET A 83 -0.42 -8.86 4.97
CA MET A 83 0.14 -9.85 5.87
C MET A 83 -0.09 -11.24 5.27
N ILE A 84 0.88 -11.72 4.48
CA ILE A 84 0.74 -12.95 3.72
C ILE A 84 1.37 -14.12 4.50
N PRO A 85 0.60 -15.12 4.95
CA PRO A 85 1.17 -16.28 5.64
C PRO A 85 2.23 -16.96 4.78
N VAL A 86 3.42 -17.21 5.34
CA VAL A 86 4.54 -17.79 4.59
C VAL A 86 4.18 -19.20 4.09
N ALA A 87 3.44 -19.96 4.90
CA ALA A 87 2.97 -21.30 4.53
C ALA A 87 2.00 -21.30 3.34
N ASP A 88 1.38 -20.15 3.04
CA ASP A 88 0.42 -20.00 1.94
C ASP A 88 1.08 -19.56 0.62
N LEU A 89 2.39 -19.25 0.64
CA LEU A 89 3.18 -18.99 -0.56
C LEU A 89 3.60 -20.32 -1.20
N ALA A 90 2.61 -21.06 -1.71
CA ALA A 90 2.77 -22.40 -2.29
C ALA A 90 2.26 -22.45 -3.75
N PRO A 91 2.69 -23.42 -4.58
CA PRO A 91 2.31 -23.48 -6.00
C PRO A 91 0.80 -23.55 -6.28
N ASP A 92 0.02 -24.05 -5.33
CA ASP A 92 -1.44 -24.28 -5.42
C ASP A 92 -2.27 -23.16 -4.76
N LYS A 93 -1.63 -22.18 -4.12
CA LYS A 93 -2.32 -21.07 -3.46
C LYS A 93 -1.86 -19.72 -3.99
N ARG A 94 -2.83 -18.84 -4.23
CA ARG A 94 -2.63 -17.53 -4.83
C ARG A 94 -3.38 -16.47 -4.06
N PHE A 95 -2.79 -15.29 -3.96
CA PHE A 95 -3.43 -14.09 -3.44
C PHE A 95 -3.71 -13.14 -4.61
N ASP A 96 -4.69 -13.52 -5.44
CA ASP A 96 -5.04 -12.74 -6.62
C ASP A 96 -6.03 -11.61 -6.25
N ASN A 97 -5.93 -10.46 -6.93
CA ASN A 97 -6.87 -9.34 -6.82
C ASN A 97 -7.06 -8.77 -5.40
N LEU A 98 -6.01 -8.79 -4.57
CA LEU A 98 -6.02 -8.06 -3.31
C LEU A 98 -6.35 -6.58 -3.55
N LYS A 99 -7.19 -6.01 -2.68
CA LYS A 99 -7.61 -4.61 -2.80
C LYS A 99 -6.42 -3.70 -2.53
N ALA A 100 -6.21 -2.69 -3.36
CA ALA A 100 -5.25 -1.63 -3.08
C ALA A 100 -6.00 -0.36 -2.63
N ALA A 101 -5.41 0.43 -1.74
CA ALA A 101 -5.94 1.75 -1.35
C ALA A 101 -5.88 2.81 -2.48
N GLY A 102 -5.23 2.49 -3.60
CA GLY A 102 -4.87 3.46 -4.63
C GLY A 102 -3.73 4.36 -4.17
N GLY A 103 -3.54 5.48 -4.84
CA GLY A 103 -2.49 6.45 -4.49
C GLY A 103 -1.10 6.14 -5.04
N PRO A 104 -0.20 7.14 -5.00
CA PRO A 104 1.20 6.92 -5.27
C PRO A 104 1.80 6.01 -4.17
N VAL A 105 2.62 5.08 -4.59
CA VAL A 105 3.51 4.30 -3.74
C VAL A 105 4.92 4.81 -4.00
N ASP A 106 5.60 5.23 -2.94
CA ASP A 106 6.97 5.73 -3.02
C ASP A 106 7.96 4.56 -3.13
N HIS A 107 7.86 3.61 -2.21
CA HIS A 107 8.65 2.38 -2.18
C HIS A 107 7.89 1.24 -1.50
N VAL A 108 8.46 0.04 -1.57
CA VAL A 108 7.88 -1.19 -1.02
C VAL A 108 8.92 -1.94 -0.22
N ASP A 109 8.55 -2.34 1.00
CA ASP A 109 9.32 -3.27 1.80
C ASP A 109 8.66 -4.63 1.85
N VAL A 110 9.49 -5.68 1.91
CA VAL A 110 9.04 -7.04 2.15
C VAL A 110 9.91 -7.67 3.22
N TYR A 111 9.31 -8.02 4.36
CA TYR A 111 10.05 -8.63 5.46
C TYR A 111 9.23 -9.68 6.20
N TYR A 112 9.96 -10.60 6.83
CA TYR A 112 9.40 -11.68 7.63
C TYR A 112 8.93 -11.17 9.00
N ASN A 113 7.77 -11.63 9.43
CA ASN A 113 7.29 -11.55 10.80
C ASN A 113 7.04 -12.98 11.33
N ALA A 114 7.51 -13.25 12.55
CA ALA A 114 7.39 -14.59 13.16
C ALA A 114 5.96 -14.96 13.59
N GLY A 115 5.04 -13.99 13.62
CA GLY A 115 3.72 -14.12 14.21
C GLY A 115 3.58 -13.26 15.47
N HIS A 116 2.36 -12.85 15.78
CA HIS A 116 2.04 -12.07 16.97
C HIS A 116 0.57 -12.32 17.39
N PRO A 117 0.13 -11.87 18.59
CA PRO A 117 -1.28 -11.89 18.95
C PRO A 117 -2.12 -11.24 17.83
N GLY A 118 -3.04 -12.00 17.24
CA GLY A 118 -3.88 -11.59 16.11
C GLY A 118 -3.53 -12.24 14.77
N VAL A 119 -2.25 -12.50 14.49
CA VAL A 119 -1.80 -13.30 13.33
C VAL A 119 -0.67 -14.21 13.81
N ALA A 120 -1.04 -15.38 14.33
CA ALA A 120 -0.12 -16.22 15.11
C ALA A 120 0.94 -16.97 14.28
N VAL A 121 0.71 -17.14 12.98
CA VAL A 121 1.62 -17.88 12.09
C VAL A 121 2.66 -16.96 11.48
N PRO A 122 3.84 -17.48 11.09
CA PRO A 122 4.80 -16.71 10.30
C PRO A 122 4.18 -16.13 9.03
N HIS A 123 4.40 -14.84 8.79
CA HIS A 123 3.85 -14.12 7.64
C HIS A 123 4.85 -13.09 7.12
N ALA A 124 4.77 -12.77 5.83
CA ALA A 124 5.49 -11.67 5.23
C ALA A 124 4.62 -10.41 5.32
N HIS A 125 5.21 -9.31 5.79
CA HIS A 125 4.67 -7.98 5.58
C HIS A 125 5.13 -7.50 4.20
N VAL A 126 4.16 -7.22 3.33
CA VAL A 126 4.39 -6.48 2.09
C VAL A 126 3.86 -5.08 2.33
N VAL A 127 4.76 -4.13 2.58
CA VAL A 127 4.43 -2.75 2.99
C VAL A 127 4.56 -1.83 1.80
N LEU A 128 3.46 -1.23 1.37
CA LEU A 128 3.42 -0.20 0.34
C LEU A 128 3.43 1.15 1.05
N TRP A 129 4.53 1.88 0.95
CA TRP A 129 4.68 3.18 1.58
C TRP A 129 4.11 4.29 0.69
N HIS A 130 3.22 5.11 1.27
CA HIS A 130 2.60 6.26 0.60
C HIS A 130 3.30 7.58 0.96
N VAL A 131 4.51 7.47 1.47
CA VAL A 131 5.37 8.56 1.97
C VAL A 131 6.81 8.27 1.52
N PRO A 132 7.67 9.30 1.37
CA PRO A 132 9.10 9.08 1.19
C PRO A 132 9.67 8.23 2.34
N GLU A 133 10.77 7.51 2.11
CA GLU A 133 11.52 6.72 3.13
C GLU A 133 11.71 7.49 4.46
N SER A 134 12.12 8.77 4.40
CA SER A 134 12.26 9.61 5.60
C SER A 134 10.95 9.79 6.40
N GLY A 135 9.81 9.59 5.74
CA GLY A 135 8.46 9.66 6.30
C GLY A 135 8.04 8.40 7.07
N GLU A 136 8.75 7.28 6.96
CA GLU A 136 8.50 6.08 7.77
C GLU A 136 8.60 6.38 9.27
N ALA A 137 9.48 7.30 9.65
CA ALA A 137 9.66 7.73 11.04
C ALA A 137 8.36 8.24 11.70
N ARG A 138 7.33 8.60 10.91
CA ARG A 138 6.00 9.00 11.39
C ARG A 138 5.25 7.87 12.10
N VAL A 139 5.59 6.61 11.82
CA VAL A 139 5.02 5.45 12.51
C VAL A 139 5.96 4.78 13.51
N ALA A 140 7.18 5.29 13.68
CA ALA A 140 8.20 4.64 14.51
C ALA A 140 7.92 4.67 16.03
N LYS A 141 7.06 5.58 16.53
CA LYS A 141 6.79 5.78 17.97
C LYS A 141 5.33 6.15 18.27
#